data_AF-A0A9D6RSF7-F1
#
_entry.id   AF-A0A9D6RSF7-F1
#
_cell.length_a   1.000
_cell.length_b   1.000
_cell.length_c   1.000
_cell.angle_alpha   90.00
_cell.angle_beta   90.00
_cell.angle_gamma   90.00
#
_symmetry.space_group_name_H-M   'P 1'
#
loop_
_entity.id
_entity.type
_entity.pdbx_description
1 polymer ?
#
loop_
_entity_poly.entity_id
_entity_poly.type
_entity_poly.pdbx_seq_one_letter_code
_entity_poly.pdbx_strand_id
1 'polypeptide(L)'
;MLERVVMTGVTTAKDIAKLVIQKVPDRPGVAAEFLGALAEVGINVNLIIQSNGEGNVAAIAMTVKKEYAQKAVEVPRREAYEVSSWEPRVAQAQYARAIQTIREYIDRGETYQTNYTFPLRCHFQGDSWSWYRELCAVQGAGYCAYVRLGRYHLLSLSPELSFERRGNTLTTRPMKGTMSRGRWLEEDHERAEQWGRDHL
;
A
#
# COMPACT_ATOMS: atom_id res chain seq x y z
N MET A 1 23.67 -44.90 23.38
CA MET A 1 24.67 -44.04 22.71
C MET A 1 24.04 -42.67 22.59
N LEU A 2 24.46 -41.72 23.43
CA LEU A 2 24.04 -40.32 23.36
C LEU A 2 25.03 -39.61 22.43
N GLU A 3 24.57 -39.15 21.27
CA GLU A 3 25.35 -38.26 20.42
C GLU A 3 25.68 -36.99 21.19
N ARG A 4 26.97 -36.70 21.36
CA ARG A 4 27.43 -35.42 21.88
C ARG A 4 27.11 -34.35 20.85
N VAL A 5 26.25 -33.40 21.21
CA VAL A 5 26.21 -32.12 20.52
C VAL A 5 27.52 -31.41 20.82
N VAL A 6 28.39 -31.33 19.81
CA VAL A 6 29.63 -30.53 19.84
C VAL A 6 29.25 -29.13 19.38
N MET A 7 29.20 -28.17 20.32
CA MET A 7 29.12 -26.74 20.00
C MET A 7 30.52 -26.27 19.60
N THR A 8 30.76 -26.01 18.32
CA THR A 8 32.10 -25.67 17.76
C THR A 8 32.44 -24.18 17.75
N GLY A 9 31.68 -23.33 18.46
CA GLY A 9 32.04 -21.93 18.67
C GLY A 9 30.86 -21.06 19.09
N VAL A 10 31.07 -20.18 20.08
CA VAL A 10 30.13 -19.10 20.45
C VAL A 10 30.76 -17.78 20.01
N THR A 11 30.18 -17.15 19.00
CA THR A 11 30.54 -15.77 18.63
C THR A 11 29.64 -14.82 19.40
N THR A 12 30.24 -13.97 20.24
CA THR A 12 29.56 -12.83 20.85
C THR A 12 29.57 -11.66 19.88
N ALA A 13 28.47 -11.48 19.14
CA ALA A 13 28.28 -10.29 18.31
C ALA A 13 27.84 -9.10 19.20
N LYS A 14 28.77 -8.19 19.51
CA LYS A 14 28.50 -6.98 20.33
C LYS A 14 27.66 -5.93 19.59
N ASP A 15 27.51 -6.10 18.28
CA ASP A 15 26.83 -5.24 17.32
C ASP A 15 25.43 -5.73 16.95
N ILE A 16 24.92 -6.76 17.62
CA ILE A 16 23.57 -7.30 17.40
C ILE A 16 22.68 -6.97 18.60
N ALA A 17 21.46 -6.50 18.34
CA ALA A 17 20.40 -6.37 19.31
C ALA A 17 19.34 -7.44 19.10
N LYS A 18 18.88 -8.04 20.20
CA LYS A 18 17.72 -8.95 20.20
C LYS A 18 16.45 -8.14 20.48
N LEU A 19 15.49 -8.23 19.58
CA LEU A 19 14.15 -7.68 19.73
C LEU A 19 13.18 -8.82 20.00
N VAL A 20 12.20 -8.61 20.88
CA VAL A 20 11.18 -9.61 21.20
C VAL A 20 9.80 -8.98 21.12
N ILE A 21 8.95 -9.56 20.29
CA ILE A 21 7.53 -9.25 20.19
C ILE A 21 6.78 -10.31 20.97
N GLN A 22 6.10 -9.90 22.03
CA GLN A 22 5.28 -10.77 22.86
C GLN A 22 3.81 -10.69 22.43
N LYS A 23 3.02 -11.70 22.79
CA LYS A 23 1.57 -11.76 22.54
C LYS A 23 1.21 -11.63 21.06
N VAL A 24 2.00 -12.25 20.18
CA VAL A 24 1.74 -12.30 18.73
C VAL A 24 0.58 -13.27 18.49
N PRO A 25 -0.58 -12.85 17.95
CA PRO A 25 -1.67 -13.77 17.67
C PRO A 25 -1.24 -14.89 16.72
N ASP A 26 -1.62 -16.13 17.03
CA ASP A 26 -1.31 -17.31 16.22
C ASP A 26 -2.24 -17.40 15.00
N ARG A 27 -2.03 -16.49 14.04
CA ARG A 27 -2.70 -16.48 12.75
C ARG A 27 -1.70 -16.14 11.63
N PRO A 28 -1.84 -16.73 10.44
CA PRO A 28 -0.98 -16.43 9.31
C PRO A 28 -0.92 -14.92 8.99
N GLY A 29 0.27 -14.41 8.66
CA GLY A 29 0.48 -13.04 8.18
C GLY A 29 0.99 -12.03 9.20
N VAL A 30 0.82 -12.26 10.52
CA VAL A 30 1.22 -11.28 11.56
C VAL A 30 2.73 -11.06 11.60
N ALA A 31 3.54 -12.11 11.43
CA ALA A 31 4.99 -12.00 11.37
C ALA A 31 5.45 -11.23 10.11
N ALA A 32 4.82 -11.52 8.96
CA ALA A 32 5.14 -10.88 7.70
C ALA A 32 4.85 -9.37 7.71
N GLU A 33 3.79 -8.96 8.41
CA GLU A 33 3.42 -7.56 8.60
C GLU A 33 4.51 -6.76 9.31
N PHE A 34 5.02 -7.25 10.44
CA PHE A 34 6.09 -6.57 11.17
C PHE A 34 7.43 -6.63 10.42
N LEU A 35 7.79 -7.78 9.84
CA LEU A 35 9.05 -7.93 9.10
C LEU A 35 9.05 -7.05 7.84
N GLY A 36 7.91 -6.92 7.17
CA GLY A 36 7.73 -6.00 6.05
C GLY A 36 7.92 -4.54 6.48
N ALA A 37 7.38 -4.14 7.64
CA ALA A 37 7.59 -2.80 8.18
C ALA A 37 9.06 -2.49 8.48
N LEU A 38 9.83 -3.46 8.99
CA LEU A 38 11.29 -3.30 9.14
C LEU A 38 12.02 -3.20 7.80
N ALA A 39 11.63 -4.03 6.81
CA ALA A 39 12.24 -4.04 5.49
C ALA A 39 12.06 -2.70 4.76
N GLU A 40 10.88 -2.08 4.86
CA GLU A 40 10.60 -0.76 4.25
C GLU A 40 11.52 0.36 4.75
N VAL A 41 11.97 0.29 6.01
CA VAL A 41 12.91 1.28 6.57
C VAL A 41 14.37 0.86 6.45
N GLY A 42 14.63 -0.19 5.66
CA GLY A 42 15.96 -0.72 5.35
C GLY A 42 16.62 -1.50 6.49
N ILE A 43 15.84 -2.02 7.46
CA ILE A 43 16.37 -2.78 8.59
C ILE A 43 16.34 -4.27 8.25
N ASN A 44 17.53 -4.84 8.07
CA ASN A 44 17.69 -6.28 7.87
C ASN A 44 17.56 -7.05 9.19
N VAL A 45 16.84 -8.17 9.13
CA VAL A 45 16.69 -9.13 10.22
C VAL A 45 17.53 -10.36 9.90
N ASN A 46 18.34 -10.82 10.85
CA ASN A 46 19.24 -11.96 10.63
C ASN A 46 18.61 -13.29 11.07
N LEU A 47 18.18 -13.36 12.32
CA LEU A 47 17.61 -14.55 12.93
C LEU A 47 16.19 -14.25 13.37
N ILE A 48 15.27 -15.19 13.14
CA ILE A 48 13.90 -15.15 13.65
C ILE A 48 13.69 -16.44 14.45
N ILE A 49 13.24 -16.30 15.69
CA ILE A 49 12.93 -17.40 16.61
C ILE A 49 11.47 -17.22 17.01
N GLN A 50 10.62 -18.16 16.62
CA GLN A 50 9.25 -18.24 17.11
C GLN A 50 9.20 -19.23 18.27
N SER A 51 8.55 -18.83 19.35
CA SER A 51 8.23 -19.71 20.47
C SER A 51 6.76 -20.07 20.45
N ASN A 52 6.45 -21.33 20.75
CA ASN A 52 5.09 -21.77 20.99
C ASN A 52 4.65 -21.22 22.35
N GLY A 53 3.63 -20.38 22.39
CA GLY A 53 3.09 -19.85 23.65
C GLY A 53 1.89 -20.64 24.14
N GLU A 54 1.51 -20.42 25.40
CA GLU A 54 0.26 -20.92 25.97
C GLU A 54 -0.91 -20.03 25.55
N GLY A 55 -1.90 -20.61 24.87
CA GLY A 55 -3.16 -19.98 24.48
C GLY A 55 -3.09 -19.03 23.28
N ASN A 56 -3.22 -19.52 22.04
CA ASN A 56 -3.37 -18.77 20.78
C ASN A 56 -2.44 -17.54 20.54
N VAL A 57 -1.38 -17.38 21.33
CA VAL A 57 -0.41 -16.30 21.20
C VAL A 57 1.00 -16.87 21.30
N ALA A 58 1.90 -16.33 20.49
CA ALA A 58 3.31 -16.69 20.41
C ALA A 58 4.19 -15.50 20.80
N ALA A 59 5.47 -15.76 21.02
CA ALA A 59 6.48 -14.70 21.01
C ALA A 59 7.45 -14.91 19.84
N ILE A 60 7.73 -13.83 19.13
CA ILE A 60 8.71 -13.79 18.04
C ILE A 60 9.90 -12.98 18.53
N ALA A 61 11.04 -13.63 18.65
CA ALA A 61 12.32 -12.97 18.89
C ALA A 61 13.08 -12.87 17.57
N MET A 62 13.83 -11.79 17.41
CA MET A 62 14.68 -11.61 16.24
C MET A 62 15.92 -10.81 16.54
N THR A 63 16.86 -10.80 15.60
CA THR A 63 18.11 -10.04 15.71
C THR A 63 18.25 -9.02 14.60
N VAL A 64 18.66 -7.80 14.97
CA VAL A 64 19.00 -6.69 14.07
C VAL A 64 20.35 -6.11 14.48
N LYS A 65 20.99 -5.29 13.63
CA LYS A 65 22.16 -4.53 14.08
C LYS A 65 21.77 -3.55 15.19
N LYS A 66 22.63 -3.43 16.19
CA LYS A 66 22.42 -2.62 17.40
C LYS A 66 22.16 -1.15 17.09
N GLU A 67 22.79 -0.62 16.04
CA GLU A 67 22.56 0.76 15.55
C GLU A 67 21.10 1.00 15.12
N TYR A 68 20.40 -0.05 14.67
CA TYR A 68 19.00 0.01 14.27
C TYR A 68 18.04 -0.39 15.39
N ALA A 69 18.51 -0.78 16.57
CA ALA A 69 17.64 -1.32 17.63
C ALA A 69 16.54 -0.32 18.03
N GLN A 70 16.92 0.95 18.24
CA GLN A 70 15.96 2.00 18.60
C GLN A 70 15.01 2.31 17.44
N LYS A 71 15.55 2.50 16.23
CA LYS A 71 14.76 2.73 15.01
C LYS A 71 13.76 1.59 14.74
N ALA A 72 14.16 0.35 14.99
CA ALA A 72 13.33 -0.85 14.81
C ALA A 72 12.16 -0.93 15.80
N VAL A 73 12.36 -0.46 17.05
CA VAL A 73 11.28 -0.36 18.05
C VAL A 73 10.32 0.78 17.71
N GLU A 74 10.83 1.85 17.10
CA GLU A 74 10.05 3.01 16.66
C GLU A 74 9.34 2.81 15.31
N VAL A 75 9.62 1.71 14.59
CA VAL A 75 8.88 1.39 13.36
C VAL A 75 7.40 1.29 13.70
N PRO A 76 6.53 2.13 13.10
CA PRO A 76 5.11 2.11 13.37
C PRO A 76 4.58 0.70 13.12
N ARG A 77 4.01 0.09 14.17
CA ARG A 77 3.21 -1.11 13.97
C ARG A 77 2.10 -0.75 13.02
N ARG A 78 1.76 -1.63 12.08
CA ARG A 78 0.47 -1.51 11.39
C ARG A 78 -0.59 -1.55 12.46
N GLU A 79 -1.21 -0.41 12.67
CA GLU A 79 -2.34 -0.27 13.57
C GLU A 79 -3.59 -0.68 12.81
N ALA A 80 -4.54 -1.28 13.52
CA ALA A 80 -5.77 -1.75 12.90
C ALA A 80 -6.57 -0.55 12.35
N TYR A 81 -7.16 -0.76 11.18
CA TYR A 81 -8.15 0.13 10.62
C TYR A 81 -9.32 -0.68 10.07
N GLU A 82 -10.48 -0.04 10.00
CA GLU A 82 -11.71 -0.59 9.43
C GLU A 82 -12.29 0.39 8.42
N VAL A 83 -12.73 -0.14 7.28
CA VAL A 83 -13.38 0.63 6.20
C VAL A 83 -14.67 -0.07 5.85
N SER A 84 -15.79 0.66 5.90
CA SER A 84 -17.08 0.13 5.46
C SER A 84 -17.18 0.07 3.94
N SER A 85 -18.28 -0.51 3.44
CA SER A 85 -18.66 -0.40 2.04
C SER A 85 -18.73 1.07 1.60
N TRP A 86 -18.39 1.30 0.33
CA TRP A 86 -18.44 2.60 -0.31
C TRP A 86 -19.82 2.87 -0.90
N GLU A 87 -20.34 4.05 -0.61
CA GLU A 87 -21.64 4.52 -1.08
C GLU A 87 -21.47 5.73 -2.01
N PRO A 88 -22.05 5.69 -3.22
CA PRO A 88 -22.10 6.84 -4.09
C PRO A 88 -22.86 8.00 -3.48
N ARG A 89 -22.32 9.21 -3.59
CA ARG A 89 -23.00 10.45 -3.19
C ARG A 89 -23.95 11.00 -4.24
N VAL A 90 -24.07 10.32 -5.38
CA VAL A 90 -24.95 10.67 -6.49
C VAL A 90 -25.86 9.48 -6.77
N ALA A 91 -27.17 9.72 -6.84
CA ALA A 91 -28.13 8.67 -7.16
C ALA A 91 -28.02 8.25 -8.63
N GLN A 92 -28.33 6.99 -8.94
CA GLN A 92 -28.23 6.45 -10.30
C GLN A 92 -29.01 7.27 -11.33
N ALA A 93 -30.22 7.73 -10.98
CA ALA A 93 -31.03 8.57 -11.86
C ALA A 93 -30.39 9.94 -12.14
N GLN A 94 -29.72 10.52 -11.14
CA GLN A 94 -28.99 11.79 -11.30
C GLN A 94 -27.75 11.60 -12.18
N TYR A 95 -27.01 10.51 -11.98
CA TYR A 95 -25.89 10.15 -12.85
C TYR A 95 -26.35 10.02 -14.31
N ALA A 96 -27.41 9.25 -14.57
CA ALA A 96 -27.93 9.04 -15.92
C ALA A 96 -28.33 10.37 -16.59
N ARG A 97 -29.00 11.26 -15.85
CA ARG A 97 -29.36 12.59 -16.34
C ARG A 97 -28.13 13.45 -16.65
N ALA A 98 -27.11 13.44 -15.77
CA ALA A 98 -25.87 14.18 -16.01
C ALA A 98 -25.16 13.71 -17.28
N ILE A 99 -25.07 12.38 -17.49
CA ILE A 99 -24.49 11.82 -18.71
C ILE A 99 -25.28 12.20 -19.96
N GLN A 100 -26.62 12.18 -19.90
CA GLN A 100 -27.44 12.63 -21.02
C GLN A 100 -27.17 14.11 -21.36
N THR A 101 -27.15 14.98 -20.35
CA THR A 101 -26.85 16.40 -20.55
C THR A 101 -25.45 16.62 -21.15
N ILE A 102 -24.44 15.85 -20.71
CA ILE A 102 -23.10 15.92 -21.30
C ILE A 102 -23.11 15.51 -22.78
N ARG A 103 -23.85 14.47 -23.15
CA ARG A 103 -24.00 14.06 -24.56
C ARG A 103 -24.66 15.14 -25.40
N GLU A 104 -25.73 15.77 -24.90
CA GLU A 104 -26.38 16.89 -25.58
C GLU A 104 -25.42 18.07 -25.77
N TYR A 105 -24.56 18.38 -24.79
CA TYR A 105 -23.51 19.39 -24.95
C TYR A 105 -22.48 19.01 -26.01
N ILE A 106 -22.11 17.74 -26.11
CA ILE A 106 -21.19 17.25 -27.14
C ILE A 106 -21.83 17.36 -28.53
N ASP A 107 -23.08 16.92 -28.68
CA ASP A 107 -23.81 16.94 -29.95
C ASP A 107 -24.02 18.37 -30.48
N ARG A 108 -24.21 19.35 -29.58
CA ARG A 108 -24.28 20.77 -29.93
C ARG A 108 -22.92 21.42 -30.19
N GLY A 109 -21.82 20.69 -30.02
CA GLY A 109 -20.46 21.20 -30.20
C GLY A 109 -19.98 22.14 -29.09
N GLU A 110 -20.62 22.14 -27.92
CA GLU A 110 -20.20 22.97 -26.77
C GLU A 110 -18.95 22.41 -26.06
N THR A 111 -18.76 21.09 -26.11
CA THR A 111 -17.55 20.42 -25.59
C THR A 111 -17.24 19.17 -26.40
N TYR A 112 -15.96 18.80 -26.49
CA TYR A 112 -15.55 17.54 -27.16
C TYR A 112 -15.46 16.36 -26.20
N GLN A 113 -15.08 16.62 -24.94
CA GLN A 113 -14.89 15.59 -23.92
C GLN A 113 -15.10 16.20 -22.54
N THR A 114 -15.87 15.52 -21.70
CA THR A 114 -16.04 15.88 -20.29
C THR A 114 -15.74 14.66 -19.42
N ASN A 115 -14.85 14.81 -18.45
CA ASN A 115 -14.65 13.79 -17.42
C ASN A 115 -15.60 14.08 -16.25
N TYR A 116 -16.66 13.28 -16.15
CA TYR A 116 -17.64 13.40 -15.07
C TYR A 116 -17.27 12.49 -13.91
N THR A 117 -16.99 13.08 -12.75
CA THR A 117 -16.65 12.37 -11.52
C THR A 117 -17.64 12.69 -10.41
N PHE A 118 -17.80 11.76 -9.47
CA PHE A 118 -18.61 11.96 -8.28
C PHE A 118 -17.95 11.30 -7.06
N PRO A 119 -18.16 11.83 -5.85
CA PRO A 119 -17.53 11.28 -4.66
C PRO A 119 -18.23 10.00 -4.19
N LEU A 120 -17.42 9.07 -3.67
CA LEU A 120 -17.87 7.94 -2.85
C LEU A 120 -17.61 8.27 -1.38
N ARG A 121 -18.43 7.71 -0.48
CA ARG A 121 -18.25 7.86 0.97
C ARG A 121 -18.27 6.49 1.64
N CYS A 122 -17.43 6.32 2.64
CA CYS A 122 -17.46 5.19 3.55
C CYS A 122 -17.28 5.69 4.99
N HIS A 123 -17.53 4.81 5.95
CA HIS A 123 -17.09 4.97 7.32
C HIS A 123 -15.68 4.41 7.45
N PHE A 124 -14.82 5.18 8.12
CA PHE A 124 -13.44 4.82 8.40
C PHE A 124 -13.16 4.98 9.89
N GLN A 125 -12.47 4.00 10.49
CA GLN A 125 -11.98 4.05 11.86
C GLN A 125 -10.57 3.45 11.93
N GLY A 126 -9.75 3.97 12.83
CA GLY A 126 -8.40 3.46 13.09
C GLY A 126 -7.30 4.31 12.45
N ASP A 127 -6.15 3.68 12.19
CA ASP A 127 -4.96 4.38 11.72
C ASP A 127 -4.96 4.58 10.19
N SER A 128 -5.05 5.84 9.78
CA SER A 128 -5.05 6.20 8.36
C SER A 128 -3.67 6.04 7.70
N TRP A 129 -2.58 6.01 8.46
CA TRP A 129 -1.25 5.79 7.89
C TRP A 129 -1.08 4.34 7.43
N SER A 130 -1.54 3.39 8.24
CA SER A 130 -1.57 1.97 7.90
C SER A 130 -2.46 1.73 6.67
N TRP A 131 -3.63 2.39 6.60
CA TRP A 131 -4.49 2.32 5.43
C TRP A 131 -3.82 2.92 4.18
N TYR A 132 -3.20 4.09 4.29
CA TYR A 132 -2.46 4.72 3.19
C TYR A 132 -1.38 3.82 2.62
N ARG A 133 -0.56 3.19 3.49
CA ARG A 133 0.51 2.29 3.05
C ARG A 133 -0.03 1.08 2.28
N GLU A 134 -1.13 0.50 2.75
CA GLU A 134 -1.78 -0.60 2.04
C GLU A 134 -2.30 -0.17 0.66
N LEU A 135 -2.94 0.99 0.59
CA LEU A 135 -3.41 1.56 -0.68
C LEU A 135 -2.27 1.83 -1.67
N CYS A 136 -1.14 2.37 -1.20
CA CYS A 136 0.04 2.57 -2.06
C CYS A 136 0.60 1.25 -2.60
N ALA A 137 0.66 0.21 -1.75
CA ALA A 137 1.15 -1.10 -2.14
C ALA A 137 0.26 -1.76 -3.20
N VAL A 138 -1.06 -1.61 -3.08
CA VAL A 138 -2.03 -2.16 -4.05
C VAL A 138 -2.02 -1.39 -5.37
N GLN A 139 -2.01 -0.06 -5.33
CA GLN A 139 -2.15 0.73 -6.55
C GLN A 139 -0.87 0.75 -7.41
N GLY A 140 0.30 0.60 -6.78
CA GLY A 140 1.60 0.71 -7.47
C GLY A 140 1.81 2.10 -8.11
N ALA A 141 1.07 3.11 -7.67
CA ALA A 141 1.07 4.44 -8.26
C ALA A 141 2.36 5.21 -7.92
N GLY A 142 2.99 5.79 -8.94
CA GLY A 142 4.26 6.52 -8.80
C GLY A 142 4.15 7.86 -8.06
N TYR A 143 2.93 8.39 -7.84
CA TYR A 143 2.70 9.71 -7.26
C TYR A 143 1.71 9.64 -6.09
N CYS A 144 2.18 9.13 -4.95
CA CYS A 144 1.40 9.05 -3.72
C CYS A 144 1.76 10.20 -2.75
N ALA A 145 0.77 10.70 -2.01
CA ALA A 145 0.99 11.69 -0.96
C ALA A 145 0.07 11.45 0.25
N TYR A 146 0.63 11.63 1.44
CA TYR A 146 -0.10 11.59 2.71
C TYR A 146 0.09 12.91 3.46
N VAL A 147 -1.00 13.58 3.79
CA VAL A 147 -0.97 14.87 4.48
C VAL A 147 -1.94 14.85 5.67
N ARG A 148 -1.42 15.18 6.85
CA ARG A 148 -2.25 15.35 8.06
C ARG A 148 -2.58 16.82 8.25
N LEU A 149 -3.86 17.14 8.16
CA LEU A 149 -4.43 18.48 8.30
C LEU A 149 -5.30 18.55 9.56
N GLY A 150 -4.68 18.27 10.72
CA GLY A 150 -5.38 18.21 12.00
C GLY A 150 -6.43 17.11 12.02
N ARG A 151 -7.72 17.49 12.03
CA ARG A 151 -8.85 16.54 12.05
C ARG A 151 -9.08 15.81 10.73
N TYR A 152 -8.40 16.24 9.66
CA TYR A 152 -8.52 15.62 8.33
C TYR A 152 -7.20 14.99 7.94
N HIS A 153 -7.25 13.80 7.38
CA HIS A 153 -6.10 13.16 6.75
C HIS A 153 -6.39 13.01 5.26
N LEU A 154 -5.49 13.53 4.42
CA LEU A 154 -5.57 13.44 2.97
C LEU A 154 -4.64 12.32 2.50
N LEU A 155 -5.23 11.33 1.83
CA LEU A 155 -4.55 10.21 1.21
C LEU A 155 -4.73 10.36 -0.30
N SER A 156 -3.63 10.60 -1.01
CA SER A 156 -3.64 10.75 -2.47
C SER A 156 -2.86 9.63 -3.11
N LEU A 157 -3.46 9.00 -4.12
CA LEU A 157 -2.88 7.94 -4.92
C LEU A 157 -3.00 8.36 -6.39
N SER A 158 -2.21 9.34 -6.81
CA SER A 158 -2.31 9.86 -8.17
C SER A 158 -1.62 8.88 -9.13
N PRO A 159 -2.32 8.39 -10.16
CA PRO A 159 -1.70 7.54 -11.16
C PRO A 159 -0.92 8.38 -12.20
N GLU A 160 -1.16 9.69 -12.26
CA GLU A 160 -0.64 10.58 -13.31
C GLU A 160 0.23 11.72 -12.76
N LEU A 161 1.23 12.15 -13.54
CA LEU A 161 1.98 13.38 -13.30
C LEU A 161 1.33 14.53 -14.06
N SER A 162 0.63 15.41 -13.34
CA SER A 162 0.10 16.64 -13.94
C SER A 162 1.24 17.51 -14.47
N PHE A 163 2.22 17.86 -13.63
CA PHE A 163 3.47 18.49 -14.06
C PHE A 163 4.58 18.35 -13.00
N GLU A 164 5.83 18.34 -13.46
CA GLU A 164 7.05 18.51 -12.67
C GLU A 164 7.86 19.65 -13.27
N ARG A 165 8.46 20.52 -12.44
CA ARG A 165 9.37 21.57 -12.90
C ARG A 165 10.81 21.29 -12.44
N ARG A 166 11.74 21.21 -13.38
CA ARG A 166 13.19 21.13 -13.11
C ARG A 166 13.89 22.30 -13.82
N GLY A 167 14.24 23.34 -13.06
CA GLY A 167 14.77 24.59 -13.61
C GLY A 167 13.75 25.26 -14.54
N ASN A 168 14.09 25.33 -15.83
CA ASN A 168 13.20 25.86 -16.88
C ASN A 168 12.43 24.78 -17.65
N THR A 169 12.60 23.50 -17.30
CA THR A 169 11.90 22.40 -17.96
C THR A 169 10.65 22.03 -17.18
N LEU A 170 9.51 21.93 -17.88
CA LEU A 170 8.26 21.35 -17.38
C LEU A 170 8.06 19.97 -18.02
N THR A 171 7.74 18.97 -17.21
CA THR A 171 7.45 17.60 -17.66
C THR A 171 6.03 17.21 -17.21
N THR A 172 5.20 16.74 -18.14
CA THR A 172 3.88 16.20 -17.86
C THR A 172 3.83 14.76 -18.36
N ARG A 173 2.95 13.92 -17.78
CA ARG A 173 2.76 12.53 -18.27
C ARG A 173 1.26 12.23 -18.35
N PRO A 174 0.54 12.85 -19.30
CA PRO A 174 -0.89 12.65 -19.42
C PRO A 174 -1.22 11.19 -19.72
N MET A 175 -2.30 10.69 -19.13
CA MET A 175 -2.84 9.36 -19.45
C MET A 175 -4.25 9.50 -20.04
N LYS A 176 -4.50 8.77 -21.12
CA LYS A 176 -5.81 8.65 -21.74
C LYS A 176 -6.05 7.20 -22.11
N GLY A 177 -7.27 6.74 -21.86
CA GLY A 177 -7.60 5.33 -22.02
C GLY A 177 -7.40 4.54 -20.74
N THR A 178 -8.26 3.56 -20.51
CA THR A 178 -8.15 2.69 -19.35
C THR A 178 -8.64 1.31 -19.75
N MET A 179 -7.85 0.30 -19.39
CA MET A 179 -8.19 -1.09 -19.58
C MET A 179 -7.92 -1.84 -18.28
N SER A 180 -8.76 -2.81 -17.96
CA SER A 180 -8.55 -3.68 -16.82
C SER A 180 -7.29 -4.51 -17.01
N ARG A 181 -6.43 -4.55 -15.98
CA ARG A 181 -5.29 -5.45 -15.91
C ARG A 181 -5.71 -6.91 -16.13
N GLY A 182 -4.83 -7.71 -16.73
CA GLY A 182 -4.97 -9.15 -16.82
C GLY A 182 -4.92 -9.79 -15.43
N ARG A 183 -5.51 -10.98 -15.28
CA ARG A 183 -5.48 -11.73 -14.02
C ARG A 183 -4.10 -12.36 -13.75
N TRP A 184 -3.32 -12.55 -14.80
CA TRP A 184 -1.94 -13.03 -14.78
C TRP A 184 -1.11 -12.31 -15.86
N LEU A 185 0.22 -12.47 -15.81
CA LEU A 185 1.16 -11.69 -16.61
C LEU A 185 0.93 -11.78 -18.12
N GLU A 186 0.72 -12.99 -18.64
CA GLU A 186 0.48 -13.22 -20.07
C GLU A 186 -0.82 -12.55 -20.55
N GLU A 187 -1.91 -12.69 -19.81
CA GLU A 187 -3.18 -12.00 -20.11
C GLU A 187 -3.03 -10.47 -20.01
N ASP A 188 -2.20 -9.96 -19.09
CA ASP A 188 -1.95 -8.52 -18.99
C ASP A 188 -1.20 -7.99 -20.22
N HIS A 189 -0.22 -8.76 -20.72
CA HIS A 189 0.51 -8.44 -21.93
C HIS A 189 -0.39 -8.49 -23.17
N GLU A 190 -1.18 -9.54 -23.34
CA GLU A 190 -2.13 -9.69 -24.45
C GLU A 190 -3.12 -8.52 -24.50
N ARG A 191 -3.68 -8.16 -23.34
CA ARG A 191 -4.56 -7.00 -23.22
C ARG A 191 -3.83 -5.73 -23.60
N ALA A 192 -2.65 -5.47 -23.03
CA ALA A 192 -1.86 -4.28 -23.30
C ALA A 192 -1.56 -4.11 -24.80
N GLU A 193 -1.18 -5.19 -25.48
CA GLU A 193 -0.98 -5.18 -26.93
C GLU A 193 -2.28 -4.91 -27.70
N GLN A 194 -3.39 -5.53 -27.31
CA GLN A 194 -4.69 -5.30 -27.93
C GLN A 194 -5.11 -3.83 -27.81
N TRP A 195 -4.98 -3.23 -26.61
CA TRP A 195 -5.28 -1.82 -26.40
C TRP A 195 -4.42 -0.89 -27.27
N GLY A 196 -3.12 -1.19 -27.36
CA GLY A 196 -2.21 -0.46 -28.23
C GLY A 196 -2.61 -0.51 -29.70
N ARG A 197 -3.16 -1.63 -30.18
CA ARG A 197 -3.66 -1.76 -31.56
C ARG A 197 -4.97 -1.02 -31.82
N ASP A 198 -5.86 -0.98 -30.83
CA ASP A 198 -7.22 -0.45 -31.00
C ASP A 198 -7.30 1.09 -30.78
N HIS A 199 -6.29 1.70 -30.15
CA HIS A 199 -6.36 3.09 -29.67
C HIS A 199 -5.12 3.97 -29.97
N LEU A 200 -4.09 3.44 -30.64
CA LEU A 200 -2.95 4.22 -31.18
C LEU A 200 -2.99 4.20 -32.71
#